data_AF-A0A6L7PE28-F1
#
_entry.id   AF-A0A6L7PE28-F1
#
_cell.length_a   1.000
_cell.length_b   1.000
_cell.length_c   1.000
_cell.angle_alpha   90.00
_cell.angle_beta   90.00
_cell.angle_gamma   90.00
#
_symmetry.space_group_name_H-M   'P 1'
#
loop_
_entity.id
_entity.type
_entity.pdbx_description
1 polymer ?
#
loop_
_entity_poly.entity_id
_entity_poly.type
_entity_poly.pdbx_seq_one_letter_code
_entity_poly.pdbx_strand_id
1 'polypeptide(L)'
;AQAAATPHTRPLPVTLSASHDDFEQQFGLEVPESRYEGPTGIVGVLNLSHRSRGWRNASLWAQAPHYLSTGPNPGAITALVEVLDRGFGLQTSLAAVEAQAADFEEEVRQALAESSEAADYIKNLEEQYDENQSRRPAPPDEGGGELPTAEDLLSDLEGFLRDQRDE
;
A
#
# COMPACT_ATOMS: atom_id res chain seq x y z
N ALA A 1 8.55 -9.58 -2.22
CA ALA A 1 7.09 -9.38 -2.16
C ALA A 1 6.51 -10.30 -1.10
N GLN A 2 5.42 -9.88 -0.46
CA GLN A 2 4.67 -10.66 0.52
C GLN A 2 3.34 -11.08 -0.13
N ALA A 3 2.90 -12.32 0.09
CA ALA A 3 1.61 -12.78 -0.42
C ALA A 3 0.46 -12.10 0.33
N ALA A 4 -0.50 -11.57 -0.42
CA ALA A 4 -1.62 -10.81 0.10
C ALA A 4 -2.92 -11.07 -0.70
N ALA A 5 -4.05 -10.70 -0.10
CA ALA A 5 -5.34 -10.64 -0.78
C ALA A 5 -5.45 -9.32 -1.55
N THR A 6 -4.73 -9.22 -2.67
CA THR A 6 -4.75 -8.04 -3.55
C THR A 6 -4.97 -8.48 -5.00
N PRO A 7 -5.69 -7.69 -5.81
CA PRO A 7 -5.89 -7.99 -7.22
C PRO A 7 -4.63 -7.64 -8.03
N HIS A 8 -4.30 -8.46 -9.04
CA HIS A 8 -3.17 -8.18 -9.94
C HIS A 8 -3.45 -7.06 -10.95
N THR A 9 -4.71 -6.63 -11.06
CA THR A 9 -5.24 -5.62 -11.99
C THR A 9 -5.26 -4.20 -11.38
N ARG A 10 -4.64 -4.01 -10.20
CA ARG A 10 -4.49 -2.72 -9.53
C ARG A 10 -3.03 -2.51 -9.11
N PRO A 11 -2.58 -1.25 -8.90
CA PRO A 11 -1.26 -0.98 -8.35
C PRO A 11 -1.05 -1.71 -7.01
N LEU A 12 0.06 -2.44 -6.89
CA LEU A 12 0.31 -3.25 -5.69
C LEU A 12 0.62 -2.35 -4.49
N PRO A 13 -0.07 -2.53 -3.35
CA PRO A 13 0.27 -1.81 -2.12
C PRO A 13 1.71 -2.13 -1.70
N VAL A 14 2.43 -1.12 -1.21
CA VAL A 14 3.74 -1.29 -0.59
C VAL A 14 3.64 -0.95 0.88
N THR A 15 4.12 -1.85 1.74
CA THR A 15 4.22 -1.59 3.18
C THR A 15 5.64 -1.19 3.56
N LEU A 16 5.74 -0.21 4.45
CA LEU A 16 7.01 0.27 5.02
C LEU A 16 7.15 -0.27 6.45
N SER A 17 8.32 -0.78 6.77
CA SER A 17 8.74 -0.99 8.16
C SER A 17 10.04 -0.24 8.35
N ALA A 18 10.07 0.70 9.29
CA ALA A 18 11.20 1.59 9.51
C ALA A 18 11.59 1.69 10.98
N SER A 19 12.84 2.07 11.25
CA SER A 19 13.31 2.32 12.62
C SER A 19 13.12 3.76 13.11
N HIS A 20 12.77 4.69 12.21
CA HIS A 20 12.61 6.12 12.46
C HIS A 20 11.44 6.69 11.65
N ASP A 21 10.71 7.64 12.23
CA ASP A 21 9.47 8.19 11.66
C ASP A 21 9.71 9.07 10.42
N ASP A 22 10.93 9.61 10.26
CA ASP A 22 11.26 10.44 9.11
C ASP A 22 11.21 9.68 7.77
N PHE A 23 11.29 8.35 7.82
CA PHE A 23 11.06 7.50 6.66
C PHE A 23 9.62 7.54 6.14
N GLU A 24 8.63 7.85 6.98
CA GLU A 24 7.24 7.97 6.52
C GLU A 24 7.09 9.14 5.56
N GLN A 25 7.61 10.30 5.97
CA GLN A 25 7.63 11.49 5.13
C GLN A 25 8.49 11.29 3.89
N GLN A 26 9.65 10.64 4.04
CA GLN A 26 10.56 10.38 2.93
C GLN A 26 9.87 9.54 1.84
N PHE A 27 9.28 8.40 2.21
CA PHE A 27 8.70 7.47 1.22
C PHE A 27 7.21 7.72 0.94
N GLY A 28 6.56 8.64 1.68
CA GLY A 28 5.12 8.88 1.58
C GLY A 28 4.29 7.65 1.97
N LEU A 29 4.76 6.88 2.95
CA LEU A 29 4.15 5.64 3.42
C LEU A 29 4.05 5.64 4.94
N GLU A 30 2.90 5.23 5.47
CA GLU A 30 2.71 5.04 6.91
C GLU A 30 3.46 3.77 7.35
N VAL A 31 4.11 3.82 8.52
CA VAL A 31 4.69 2.67 9.20
C VAL A 31 3.63 2.11 10.15
N PRO A 32 2.98 0.99 9.82
CA PRO A 32 2.03 0.38 10.73
C PRO A 32 2.73 -0.10 12.00
N GLU A 33 2.05 0.01 13.14
CA GLU A 33 2.47 -0.66 14.37
C GLU A 33 2.49 -2.18 14.16
N SER A 34 3.69 -2.75 14.00
CA SER A 34 3.84 -4.19 13.88
C SER A 34 3.65 -4.86 15.25
N ARG A 35 2.50 -5.52 15.42
CA ARG A 35 2.20 -6.42 16.55
C ARG A 35 2.46 -7.90 16.23
N TYR A 36 3.14 -8.16 15.13
CA TYR A 36 3.40 -9.51 14.66
C TYR A 36 4.35 -10.25 15.61
N GLU A 37 3.93 -11.44 16.05
CA GLU A 37 4.76 -12.42 16.73
C GLU A 37 4.77 -13.72 15.91
N GLY A 38 5.96 -14.17 15.50
CA GLY A 38 6.09 -15.36 14.67
C GLY A 38 7.48 -15.50 14.02
N PRO A 39 7.66 -16.52 13.17
CA PRO A 39 8.92 -16.71 12.44
C PRO A 39 9.23 -15.50 11.57
N THR A 40 10.51 -15.11 11.54
CA THR A 40 10.98 -14.00 10.71
C THR A 40 12.12 -14.44 9.79
N GLY A 41 12.24 -13.76 8.65
CA GLY A 41 13.32 -13.98 7.69
C GLY A 41 14.57 -13.16 8.00
N ILE A 42 15.58 -13.30 7.16
CA ILE A 42 16.86 -12.58 7.30
C ILE A 42 16.67 -11.05 7.33
N VAL A 43 15.72 -10.50 6.58
CA VAL A 43 15.42 -9.06 6.56
C VAL A 43 14.97 -8.57 7.94
N GLY A 44 14.09 -9.31 8.63
CA GLY A 44 13.64 -8.96 9.97
C GLY A 44 14.79 -9.04 10.99
N VAL A 45 15.64 -10.06 10.89
CA VAL A 45 16.85 -10.19 11.73
C VAL A 45 17.81 -9.01 11.53
N LEU A 46 18.05 -8.61 10.27
CA LEU A 46 18.91 -7.47 9.94
C LEU A 46 18.34 -6.15 10.46
N ASN A 47 17.04 -5.89 10.27
CA ASN A 47 16.39 -4.69 10.78
C ASN A 47 16.49 -4.62 12.32
N LEU A 48 16.27 -5.74 13.02
CA LEU A 48 16.43 -5.79 14.47
C LEU A 48 17.89 -5.54 14.91
N SER A 49 18.86 -6.15 14.22
CA SER A 49 20.29 -5.97 14.49
C SER A 49 20.76 -4.54 14.25
N HIS A 50 20.29 -3.90 13.18
CA HIS A 50 20.59 -2.50 12.90
C HIS A 50 19.94 -1.58 13.93
N ARG A 51 18.69 -1.85 14.32
CA ARG A 51 17.99 -1.08 15.35
C ARG A 51 18.71 -1.13 16.70
N SER A 52 19.20 -2.31 17.12
CA SER A 52 19.93 -2.45 18.39
C SER A 52 21.30 -1.74 18.39
N ARG A 53 21.85 -1.43 17.21
CA ARG A 53 23.07 -0.64 17.03
C ARG A 53 22.82 0.86 16.81
N GLY A 54 21.57 1.30 16.85
CA GLY A 54 21.18 2.68 16.56
C GLY A 54 21.32 3.07 15.09
N TRP A 55 21.39 2.11 14.17
CA TRP A 55 21.46 2.38 12.74
C TRP A 55 20.07 2.62 12.17
N ARG A 56 19.96 3.67 11.36
CA ARG A 56 18.77 3.97 10.57
C ARG A 56 18.57 2.86 9.52
N ASN A 57 17.37 2.30 9.48
CA ASN A 57 17.03 1.22 8.56
C ASN A 57 15.54 1.21 8.26
N ALA A 58 15.20 0.74 7.07
CA ALA A 58 13.83 0.50 6.64
C ALA A 58 13.80 -0.69 5.67
N SER A 59 12.63 -1.27 5.52
CA SER A 59 12.32 -2.33 4.55
C SER A 59 10.98 -2.05 3.89
N LEU A 60 10.90 -2.34 2.60
CA LEU A 60 9.70 -2.18 1.77
C LEU A 60 9.23 -3.55 1.29
N TRP A 61 7.91 -3.76 1.32
CA TRP A 61 7.31 -5.00 0.86
C TRP A 61 6.11 -4.73 -0.04
N ALA A 62 6.24 -5.05 -1.33
CA ALA A 62 5.10 -5.11 -2.23
C ALA A 62 4.20 -6.29 -1.86
N GLN A 63 2.90 -6.01 -1.72
CA GLN A 63 1.86 -6.97 -1.41
C GLN A 63 1.38 -7.62 -2.71
N ALA A 64 1.93 -8.79 -3.05
CA ALA A 64 1.63 -9.48 -4.29
C ALA A 64 0.41 -10.40 -4.14
N PRO A 65 -0.39 -10.57 -5.21
CA PRO A 65 -1.52 -11.49 -5.20
C PRO A 65 -1.09 -12.92 -4.86
N HIS A 66 -1.66 -13.49 -3.80
CA HIS A 66 -1.28 -14.83 -3.32
C HIS A 66 -1.49 -15.95 -4.35
N TYR A 67 -2.45 -15.78 -5.26
CA TYR A 67 -2.73 -16.72 -6.35
C TYR A 67 -1.69 -16.65 -7.49
N LEU A 68 -0.76 -15.67 -7.47
CA LEU A 68 0.32 -15.50 -8.45
C LEU A 68 1.69 -15.82 -7.85
N SER A 69 1.77 -16.85 -7.01
CA SER A 69 2.95 -17.18 -6.22
C SER A 69 4.12 -17.80 -7.01
N THR A 70 4.02 -17.90 -8.34
CA THR A 70 5.06 -18.52 -9.19
C THR A 70 5.69 -17.48 -10.11
N GLY A 71 7.01 -17.29 -9.99
CA GLY A 71 7.78 -16.43 -10.89
C GLY A 71 7.93 -14.97 -10.44
N PRO A 72 8.73 -14.18 -11.17
CA PRO A 72 8.85 -12.74 -10.93
C PRO A 72 7.53 -12.05 -11.26
N ASN A 73 7.07 -11.17 -10.36
CA ASN A 73 5.89 -10.33 -10.57
C ASN A 73 6.36 -8.92 -11.00
N PRO A 74 6.19 -8.53 -12.27
CA PRO A 74 6.62 -7.21 -12.76
C PRO A 74 5.97 -6.06 -12.01
N GLY A 75 4.69 -6.19 -11.64
CA GLY A 75 3.98 -5.20 -10.84
C GLY A 75 4.61 -4.96 -9.46
N ALA A 76 5.17 -6.00 -8.83
CA ALA A 76 5.88 -5.88 -7.56
C ALA A 76 7.21 -5.14 -7.71
N ILE A 77 7.89 -5.31 -8.85
CA ILE A 77 9.13 -4.58 -9.16
C ILE A 77 8.81 -3.11 -9.37
N THR A 78 7.84 -2.80 -10.24
CA THR A 78 7.37 -1.45 -10.53
C THR A 78 6.98 -0.71 -9.24
N ALA A 79 6.12 -1.30 -8.42
CA ALA A 79 5.66 -0.67 -7.18
C ALA A 79 6.80 -0.34 -6.20
N LEU A 80 7.79 -1.23 -6.07
CA LEU A 80 8.95 -0.98 -5.20
C LEU A 80 9.85 0.12 -5.76
N VAL A 81 10.11 0.13 -7.07
CA VAL A 81 10.95 1.14 -7.72
C VAL A 81 10.30 2.51 -7.61
N GLU A 82 8.99 2.64 -7.84
CA GLU A 82 8.28 3.92 -7.71
C GLU A 82 8.35 4.51 -6.30
N VAL A 83 8.26 3.67 -5.25
CA VAL A 83 8.42 4.11 -3.87
C VAL A 83 9.86 4.56 -3.59
N LEU A 84 10.85 3.81 -4.09
CA LEU A 84 12.26 4.18 -3.94
C LEU A 84 12.57 5.49 -4.66
N ASP A 85 12.11 5.64 -5.90
CA ASP A 85 12.30 6.84 -6.71
C ASP A 85 11.69 8.07 -6.03
N ARG A 86 10.47 7.93 -5.48
CA ARG A 86 9.83 8.99 -4.70
C ARG A 86 10.66 9.39 -3.48
N GLY A 87 11.13 8.42 -2.70
CA GLY A 87 11.86 8.71 -1.47
C GLY A 87 13.30 9.18 -1.63
N PHE A 88 13.90 8.95 -2.80
CA PHE A 88 15.26 9.39 -3.10
C PHE A 88 15.34 10.47 -4.19
N GLY A 89 14.19 10.89 -4.75
CA GLY A 89 14.14 11.85 -5.86
C GLY A 89 14.82 11.33 -7.13
N LEU A 90 14.71 10.02 -7.39
CA LEU A 90 15.32 9.37 -8.56
C LEU A 90 14.32 9.24 -9.71
N GLN A 91 14.84 8.89 -10.88
CA GLN A 91 14.05 8.56 -12.07
C GLN A 91 14.64 7.30 -12.71
N THR A 92 14.12 6.15 -12.29
CA THR A 92 14.55 4.84 -12.75
C THR A 92 13.72 4.43 -13.96
N SER A 93 14.36 4.07 -15.06
CA SER A 93 13.66 3.58 -16.25
C SER A 93 13.06 2.19 -16.00
N LEU A 94 11.75 2.06 -16.18
CA LEU A 94 10.99 0.81 -16.02
C LEU A 94 10.64 0.11 -17.34
N ALA A 95 11.10 0.61 -18.49
CA ALA A 95 10.72 0.09 -19.82
C ALA A 95 10.88 -1.44 -20.00
N ALA A 96 11.95 -2.04 -19.44
CA ALA A 96 12.15 -3.49 -19.51
C ALA A 96 11.17 -4.27 -18.62
N VAL A 97 10.75 -3.69 -17.49
CA VAL A 97 9.76 -4.27 -16.57
C VAL A 97 8.36 -4.14 -17.16
N GLU A 98 8.04 -3.02 -17.81
CA GLU A 98 6.78 -2.80 -18.51
C GLU A 98 6.58 -3.81 -19.66
N ALA A 99 7.63 -4.10 -20.43
CA ALA A 99 7.57 -5.13 -21.46
C ALA A 99 7.26 -6.52 -20.87
N GLN A 100 7.85 -6.86 -19.72
CA GLN A 100 7.56 -8.11 -19.00
C GLN A 100 6.17 -8.13 -18.38
N ALA A 101 5.63 -6.97 -17.97
CA ALA A 101 4.31 -6.85 -17.38
C ALA A 101 3.21 -7.25 -18.38
N ALA A 102 3.33 -6.83 -19.64
CA ALA A 102 2.37 -7.20 -20.68
C ALA A 102 2.31 -8.73 -20.92
N ASP A 103 3.48 -9.38 -20.98
CA ASP A 103 3.56 -10.84 -21.11
C ASP A 103 2.96 -11.54 -19.88
N PHE A 104 3.28 -11.04 -18.69
CA PHE A 104 2.76 -11.57 -17.43
C PHE A 104 1.23 -11.45 -17.32
N GLU A 105 0.65 -10.29 -17.68
CA GLU A 105 -0.80 -10.09 -17.66
C GLU A 105 -1.52 -11.05 -18.60
N GLU A 106 -0.96 -11.28 -19.79
CA GLU A 106 -1.53 -12.22 -20.75
C GLU A 106 -1.45 -13.67 -20.24
N GLU A 107 -0.34 -14.08 -19.64
CA GLU A 107 -0.19 -15.40 -19.00
C GLU A 107 -1.21 -15.59 -17.87
N VAL A 108 -1.37 -14.59 -17.00
CA VAL A 108 -2.35 -14.63 -15.90
C VAL A 108 -3.77 -14.71 -16.45
N ARG A 109 -4.10 -13.90 -17.46
CA ARG A 109 -5.41 -13.90 -18.11
C ARG A 109 -5.73 -15.26 -18.72
N GLN A 110 -4.78 -15.89 -19.40
CA GLN A 110 -4.94 -17.22 -19.98
C GLN A 110 -5.13 -18.29 -18.90
N ALA A 111 -4.32 -18.25 -17.83
CA ALA A 111 -4.42 -19.21 -16.72
C ALA A 111 -5.78 -19.15 -16.00
N LEU A 112 -6.43 -17.99 -16.00
CA LEU A 112 -7.70 -17.76 -15.32
C LEU A 112 -8.93 -17.82 -16.25
N ALA A 113 -8.74 -17.89 -17.57
CA ALA A 113 -9.81 -17.77 -18.56
C ALA A 113 -10.93 -18.81 -18.41
N GLU A 114 -10.60 -20.00 -17.89
CA GLU A 114 -11.55 -21.12 -17.76
C GLU A 114 -12.22 -21.17 -16.37
N SER A 115 -11.86 -20.27 -15.44
CA SER A 115 -12.37 -20.28 -14.06
C SER A 115 -13.23 -19.05 -13.77
N SER A 116 -14.55 -19.22 -13.91
CA SER A 116 -15.52 -18.17 -13.52
C SER A 116 -15.42 -17.83 -12.04
N GLU A 117 -15.12 -18.82 -11.18
CA GLU A 117 -14.91 -18.61 -9.74
C GLU A 117 -13.71 -17.69 -9.47
N ALA A 118 -12.61 -17.87 -10.22
CA ALA A 118 -11.45 -17.00 -10.08
C ALA A 118 -11.75 -15.57 -10.54
N ALA A 119 -12.54 -15.40 -11.61
CA ALA A 119 -12.96 -14.09 -12.08
C ALA A 119 -13.82 -13.35 -11.03
N ASP A 120 -14.80 -14.04 -10.42
CA ASP A 120 -15.63 -13.48 -9.35
C ASP A 120 -14.79 -13.13 -8.12
N TYR A 121 -13.82 -13.98 -7.77
CA TYR A 121 -12.91 -13.73 -6.65
C TYR A 121 -12.05 -12.48 -6.87
N ILE A 122 -11.46 -12.32 -8.07
CA ILE A 122 -10.63 -11.16 -8.42
C ILE A 122 -11.48 -9.89 -8.41
N LYS A 123 -12.69 -9.94 -8.95
CA LYS A 123 -13.62 -8.80 -8.91
C LYS A 123 -13.91 -8.35 -7.48
N ASN A 124 -14.13 -9.29 -6.56
CA ASN A 124 -14.32 -8.96 -5.14
C ASN A 124 -13.06 -8.32 -4.53
N LEU A 125 -11.86 -8.81 -4.87
CA LEU A 125 -10.60 -8.18 -4.43
C LEU A 125 -10.43 -6.75 -4.98
N GLU A 126 -10.86 -6.50 -6.21
CA GLU A 126 -10.88 -5.16 -6.81
C GLU A 126 -11.85 -4.23 -6.07
N GLU A 127 -13.07 -4.67 -5.80
CA GLU A 127 -14.06 -3.89 -5.04
C GLU A 127 -13.51 -3.52 -3.65
N GLN A 128 -12.94 -4.48 -2.92
CA GLN A 128 -12.32 -4.23 -1.60
C GLN A 128 -11.12 -3.28 -1.69
N TYR A 129 -10.32 -3.37 -2.75
CA TYR A 129 -9.19 -2.49 -2.97
C TYR A 129 -9.65 -1.05 -3.20
N ASP A 130 -10.61 -0.86 -4.11
CA ASP A 130 -11.12 0.45 -4.52
C ASP A 130 -11.89 1.13 -3.35
N GLU A 131 -12.63 0.36 -2.55
CA GLU A 131 -13.27 0.84 -1.31
C GLU A 131 -12.25 1.32 -0.27
N ASN A 132 -11.17 0.55 -0.06
CA ASN A 132 -10.12 0.92 0.90
C ASN A 132 -9.33 2.16 0.45
N GLN A 133 -9.07 2.32 -0.85
CA GLN A 133 -8.48 3.55 -1.39
C GLN A 133 -9.38 4.75 -1.16
N SER A 134 -10.69 4.60 -1.40
CA SER A 134 -11.68 5.69 -1.22
C SER A 134 -11.81 6.16 0.23
N ARG A 135 -11.45 5.31 1.20
CA ARG A 135 -11.44 5.64 2.63
C ARG A 135 -10.15 6.32 3.09
N ARG A 136 -9.06 6.25 2.32
CA ARG A 136 -7.85 7.03 2.64
C ARG A 136 -8.17 8.49 2.31
N PRO A 137 -7.90 9.45 3.22
CA PRO A 137 -8.10 10.86 2.91
C PRO A 137 -7.30 11.19 1.65
N ALA A 138 -7.93 11.87 0.69
CA ALA A 138 -7.24 12.35 -0.49
C ALA A 138 -6.01 13.17 -0.05
N PRO A 139 -4.89 13.13 -0.79
CA PRO A 139 -3.83 14.09 -0.56
C PRO A 139 -4.44 15.49 -0.55
N PRO A 140 -4.05 16.37 0.39
CA PRO A 140 -4.63 17.71 0.48
C PRO A 140 -4.52 18.35 -0.90
N ASP A 141 -5.67 18.76 -1.43
CA ASP A 141 -5.77 19.41 -2.72
C ASP A 141 -4.84 20.64 -2.70
N GLU A 142 -3.89 20.73 -3.64
CA GLU A 142 -3.14 21.98 -3.89
C GLU A 142 -4.06 23.07 -4.47
N GLY A 143 -5.36 22.80 -4.63
CA GLY A 143 -6.43 23.74 -4.92
C GLY A 143 -7.26 24.16 -3.70
N GLY A 144 -6.71 25.00 -2.82
CA GLY A 144 -7.45 26.07 -2.11
C GLY A 144 -8.82 25.80 -1.48
N GLY A 145 -9.13 24.58 -1.04
CA GLY A 145 -10.29 24.32 -0.18
C GLY A 145 -9.93 24.63 1.26
N GLU A 146 -10.45 25.73 1.80
CA GLU A 146 -10.31 26.05 3.23
C GLU A 146 -10.78 24.85 4.05
N LEU A 147 -9.86 24.25 4.82
CA LEU A 147 -10.25 23.30 5.86
C LEU A 147 -11.28 24.00 6.76
N PRO A 148 -12.39 23.33 7.12
CA PRO A 148 -13.39 23.92 8.00
C PRO A 148 -12.71 24.37 9.29
N THR A 149 -13.09 25.55 9.75
CA THR A 149 -12.43 26.16 10.90
C THR A 149 -12.76 25.36 12.17
N ALA A 150 -11.96 25.55 13.22
CA ALA A 150 -12.26 24.95 14.51
C ALA A 150 -13.66 25.36 15.03
N GLU A 151 -14.17 26.53 14.63
CA GLU A 151 -15.50 27.02 15.01
C GLU A 151 -16.62 26.24 14.30
N ASP A 152 -16.43 25.89 13.02
CA ASP A 152 -17.41 25.10 12.25
C ASP A 152 -17.55 23.69 12.86
N LEU A 153 -16.42 23.05 13.18
CA LEU A 153 -16.39 21.73 13.82
C LEU A 153 -17.00 21.75 15.24
N LEU A 154 -16.83 22.85 15.97
CA LEU A 154 -17.44 23.05 17.29
C LEU A 154 -18.96 23.21 17.19
N SER A 155 -19.45 23.95 16.19
CA SER A 155 -20.89 24.13 15.97
C SER A 155 -21.59 22.81 15.63
N ASP A 156 -20.98 21.97 14.79
CA ASP A 156 -21.52 20.67 14.43
C ASP A 156 -21.55 19.71 15.64
N LEU A 157 -20.51 19.74 16.47
CA LEU A 157 -20.47 18.97 17.72
C LEU A 157 -21.53 19.43 18.72
N GLU A 158 -21.75 20.74 18.86
CA GLU A 158 -22.80 21.29 19.71
C GLU A 158 -24.21 20.91 19.22
N GLY A 159 -24.43 20.87 17.91
CA GLY A 159 -25.66 20.38 17.31
C GLY A 159 -25.92 18.92 17.63
N PHE A 160 -24.92 18.06 17.42
CA PHE A 160 -25.00 16.63 17.73
C PHE A 160 -25.29 16.33 19.22
N LEU A 161 -24.69 17.10 20.13
CA LEU A 161 -24.92 16.95 21.57
C LEU A 161 -26.28 17.49 22.03
N ARG A 162 -26.91 18.38 21.25
CA ARG A 162 -28.29 18.83 21.48
C ARG A 162 -29.29 17.75 21.10
N ASP A 163 -29.11 17.14 19.94
CA ASP A 163 -29.98 16.06 19.46
C ASP A 163 -29.97 14.84 20.40
N GLN A 164 -28.82 14.51 21.01
CA GLN A 164 -28.73 13.45 22.04
C GLN A 164 -29.32 13.81 23.42
N ARG A 165 -29.65 15.08 23.69
CA ARG A 165 -30.30 15.49 24.95
C ARG A 165 -31.81 15.62 24.83
N ASP A 166 -32.32 15.68 23.59
CA ASP A 166 -33.75 15.76 23.28
C ASP A 166 -34.35 14.37 22.95
N GLU A 167 -33.53 13.31 22.95
CA GLU A 167 -33.92 11.88 23.11
C GLU A 167 -33.76 11.41 24.57
#